data_AF-X1DWZ9-F1
#
_entry.id   AF-X1DWZ9-F1
#
_cell.length_a   1.000
_cell.length_b   1.000
_cell.length_c   1.000
_cell.angle_alpha   90.00
_cell.angle_beta   90.00
_cell.angle_gamma   90.00
#
_symmetry.space_group_name_H-M   'P 1'
#
loop_
_entity.id
_entity.type
_entity.pdbx_description
1 polymer ?
#
loop_
_entity_poly.entity_id
_entity_poly.type
_entity_poly.pdbx_seq_one_letter_code
_entity_poly.pdbx_strand_id
1 'polypeptide(L)' 'LPGLASGEIWAANSLTEPESGTGKDINSKAIKDGEDYILNGHKWLISLFPGYTKLIYAFAATEEGIT' A
#
# COMPACT_ATOMS: atom_id res chain seq x y z
N LEU A 1 10.82 -9.23 -7.68
CA LEU A 1 10.11 -9.26 -8.98
C LEU A 1 10.05 -10.66 -9.61
N PRO A 2 11.15 -11.44 -9.72
CA PRO A 2 11.07 -12.81 -10.26
C PRO A 2 10.09 -13.73 -9.53
N GLY A 3 10.00 -13.65 -8.19
CA GLY A 3 9.01 -14.40 -7.40
C GLY A 3 7.55 -14.01 -7.68
N LEU A 4 7.27 -12.74 -7.99
CA LEU A 4 5.94 -12.32 -8.47
C LEU A 4 5.68 -12.87 -9.87
N ALA A 5 6.66 -12.74 -10.78
CA ALA A 5 6.51 -13.16 -12.18
C ALA A 5 6.35 -14.68 -12.34
N SER A 6 6.99 -15.46 -11.45
CA SER A 6 6.88 -16.91 -11.41
C SER A 6 5.65 -17.42 -10.66
N GLY A 7 4.96 -16.57 -9.88
CA GLY A 7 3.80 -16.94 -9.07
C GLY A 7 4.15 -17.58 -7.72
N GLU A 8 5.42 -17.66 -7.35
CA GLU A 8 5.87 -18.13 -6.03
C GLU A 8 5.33 -17.25 -4.90
N ILE A 9 5.26 -15.93 -5.14
CA ILE A 9 4.63 -14.98 -4.22
C ILE A 9 3.58 -14.12 -4.93
N TRP A 10 2.60 -13.70 -4.15
CA TRP A 10 1.54 -12.80 -4.60
C TRP A 10 1.72 -11.42 -3.96
N ALA A 11 1.27 -10.39 -4.68
CA ALA A 11 1.28 -9.02 -4.18
C ALA A 11 -0.14 -8.46 -4.09
N ALA A 12 -0.37 -7.58 -3.12
CA ALA A 12 -1.64 -6.88 -2.97
C ALA A 12 -1.48 -5.38 -3.24
N ASN A 13 -2.37 -4.87 -4.08
CA ASN A 13 -2.54 -3.44 -4.31
C ASN A 13 -3.32 -2.85 -3.13
N SER A 14 -2.72 -1.90 -2.40
CA SER A 14 -3.35 -1.28 -1.24
C SER A 14 -3.60 0.21 -1.43
N LEU A 15 -4.52 0.51 -2.36
CA LEU A 15 -4.98 1.86 -2.68
C LEU A 15 -6.18 2.28 -1.82
N THR A 16 -7.30 1.56 -1.99
CA THR A 16 -8.64 1.90 -1.47
C THR A 16 -8.66 2.04 0.05
N GLU A 17 -9.42 3.02 0.51
CA GLU A 17 -9.68 3.38 1.90
C GLU A 17 -11.20 3.49 2.12
N PRO A 18 -11.72 3.46 3.36
CA PRO A 18 -13.16 3.48 3.59
C PRO A 18 -13.88 4.67 2.94
N GLU A 19 -13.25 5.85 2.99
CA GLU A 19 -13.81 7.11 2.50
C GLU A 19 -13.11 7.63 1.23
N SER A 20 -12.21 6.85 0.62
CA SER A 20 -11.38 7.31 -0.50
C SER A 20 -10.95 6.18 -1.42
N GLY A 21 -10.94 6.42 -2.72
CA GLY A 21 -10.76 5.32 -3.69
C GLY A 21 -10.14 5.69 -5.02
N THR A 22 -10.06 6.98 -5.34
CA THR A 22 -9.50 7.45 -6.62
C THR A 22 -7.97 7.52 -6.58
N GLY A 23 -7.39 7.49 -5.38
CA GLY A 23 -5.96 7.63 -5.14
C GLY A 23 -5.50 9.09 -5.02
N LYS A 24 -6.23 10.04 -5.62
CA LYS A 24 -5.99 11.49 -5.43
C LYS A 24 -6.50 11.99 -4.06
N ASP A 25 -7.45 11.27 -3.49
CA ASP A 25 -8.17 11.54 -2.25
C ASP A 25 -7.59 10.76 -1.06
N ILE A 26 -6.35 10.28 -1.14
CA ILE A 26 -5.79 9.38 -0.11
C ILE A 26 -5.65 10.07 1.26
N ASN A 27 -6.02 9.35 2.31
CA ASN A 27 -5.88 9.81 3.69
C ASN A 27 -4.66 9.19 4.39
N SER A 28 -4.25 7.98 4.02
CA SER A 28 -3.06 7.34 4.61
C SER A 28 -1.83 8.24 4.46
N LYS A 29 -1.02 8.35 5.51
CA LYS A 29 0.17 9.19 5.57
C LYS A 29 1.43 8.36 5.76
N ALA A 30 2.48 8.75 5.04
CA ALA A 30 3.84 8.28 5.26
C ALA A 30 4.70 9.47 5.70
N ILE A 31 5.23 9.39 6.93
CA ILE A 31 6.08 10.43 7.52
C ILE A 31 7.50 9.87 7.60
N LYS A 32 8.49 10.63 7.13
CA LYS A 32 9.89 10.23 7.19
C LYS A 32 10.38 10.24 8.64
N ASP A 33 11.03 9.16 9.07
CA ASP A 33 11.63 9.01 10.40
C ASP A 33 13.05 8.44 10.24
N GLY A 34 14.05 9.33 10.21
CA GLY A 34 15.43 8.97 9.90
C GLY A 34 15.59 8.40 8.49
N GLU A 35 15.99 7.13 8.41
CA GLU A 35 16.15 6.39 7.15
C GLU A 35 14.87 5.63 6.74
N ASP A 36 13.85 5.61 7.59
CA ASP A 36 12.62 4.86 7.42
C ASP A 36 11.40 5.80 7.24
N TYR A 37 10.23 5.19 7.07
CA TYR A 37 8.94 5.88 7.05
C TYR A 37 7.97 5.23 8.04
N ILE A 38 7.26 6.06 8.80
CA ILE A 38 6.10 5.66 9.58
C ILE A 38 4.87 5.79 8.69
N LEU A 39 4.22 4.65 8.40
CA LEU A 39 2.98 4.57 7.64
C LEU A 39 1.78 4.44 8.59
N ASN A 40 0.78 5.31 8.44
CA ASN A 40 -0.46 5.25 9.23
C ASN A 40 -1.69 5.51 8.34
N GLY A 41 -2.69 4.64 8.43
CA GLY A 41 -3.95 4.76 7.70
C GLY A 41 -4.81 3.50 7.77
N HIS A 42 -6.00 3.56 7.16
CA HIS A 42 -6.95 2.44 7.10
C HIS A 42 -7.21 2.06 5.63
N LYS A 43 -6.80 0.84 5.27
CA LYS A 43 -6.99 0.28 3.93
C LYS A 43 -8.21 -0.62 3.90
N TRP A 44 -8.98 -0.55 2.82
CA TRP A 44 -10.30 -1.15 2.72
C TRP A 44 -10.44 -1.98 1.45
N LEU A 45 -11.08 -3.14 1.56
CA LEU A 45 -11.33 -4.06 0.42
C LEU A 45 -10.06 -4.50 -0.32
N ILE A 46 -8.97 -4.74 0.41
CA ILE A 46 -7.72 -5.22 -0.18
C ILE A 46 -7.81 -6.72 -0.46
N SER A 47 -7.73 -7.09 -1.73
CA SER A 47 -7.67 -8.50 -2.15
C SER A 47 -6.38 -9.15 -1.65
N LEU A 48 -6.53 -10.14 -0.79
CA LEU A 48 -5.44 -10.95 -0.23
C LEU A 48 -5.66 -12.41 -0.57
N PHE A 49 -4.55 -13.14 -0.78
CA PHE A 49 -4.55 -14.59 -0.88
C PHE A 49 -3.75 -15.16 0.30
N PRO A 50 -4.43 -15.52 1.40
CA PRO A 50 -3.77 -15.99 2.62
C PRO A 50 -2.78 -17.13 2.34
N GLY A 51 -1.59 -17.03 2.90
CA GLY A 51 -0.49 -17.98 2.67
C GLY A 51 0.43 -17.62 1.49
N TYR A 52 -0.07 -16.91 0.47
CA TYR A 52 0.68 -16.60 -0.76
C TYR A 52 1.01 -15.13 -0.94
N THR A 53 0.18 -14.21 -0.43
CA THR A 53 0.51 -12.78 -0.45
C THR A 53 1.69 -12.50 0.48
N LYS A 54 2.84 -12.11 -0.09
CA LYS A 54 4.07 -11.77 0.65
C LYS A 54 4.51 -10.32 0.48
N LEU A 55 3.85 -9.59 -0.42
CA LEU A 55 4.13 -8.18 -0.69
C LEU A 55 2.84 -7.37 -0.66
N ILE A 56 2.86 -6.23 0.02
CA ILE A 56 1.82 -5.21 -0.07
C ILE A 56 2.52 -3.94 -0.57
N TYR A 57 2.04 -3.38 -1.67
CA TYR A 57 2.46 -2.04 -2.09
C TYR A 57 1.32 -1.07 -1.74
N ALA A 58 1.55 -0.30 -0.68
CA ALA A 58 0.58 0.60 -0.10
C ALA A 58 0.79 2.03 -0.61
N PHE A 59 -0.31 2.69 -0.93
CA PHE A 59 -0.31 4.09 -1.33
C PHE A 59 -0.55 4.97 -0.10
N ALA A 60 0.24 6.03 0.05
CA ALA A 60 0.07 7.02 1.10
C ALA A 60 0.62 8.37 0.64
N ALA A 61 0.05 9.46 1.17
CA ALA A 61 0.55 10.80 0.95
C ALA A 61 1.77 11.07 1.84
N THR A 62 2.78 11.70 1.27
CA THR A 62 3.89 12.30 2.01
C THR A 62 3.60 13.78 2.27
N GLU A 63 4.51 14.50 2.93
CA GLU A 63 4.44 15.96 3.08
C GLU A 63 4.45 16.68 1.72
N GLU A 64 5.07 16.08 0.70
CA GLU A 64 5.12 16.61 -0.67
C GLU A 64 3.85 16.29 -1.48
N GLY A 65 2.91 15.54 -0.88
CA GLY A 65 1.68 15.08 -1.52
C GLY A 65 1.77 13.65 -2.06
N ILE A 66 0.95 13.38 -3.08
CA ILE A 66 0.87 12.09 -3.77
C ILE A 66 1.36 12.34 -5.21
N THR A 67 2.37 11.60 -5.65
CA THR A 67 2.87 11.61 -7.04
C THR A 67 2.28 10.47 -7.87
#